data_AF-A0A5S9M4Z3-F1
#
_entry.id   AF-A0A5S9M4Z3-F1
#
_cell.length_a   1.000
_cell.length_b   1.000
_cell.length_c   1.000
_cell.angle_alpha   90.00
_cell.angle_beta   90.00
_cell.angle_gamma   90.00
#
_symmetry.space_group_name_H-M   'P 1'
#
loop_
_entity.id
_entity.type
_entity.pdbx_description
1 polymer ?
#
loop_
_entity_poly.entity_id
_entity_poly.type
_entity_poly.pdbx_seq_one_letter_code
_entity_poly.pdbx_strand_id
1 'polypeptide(L)'
;MMRILIKGLSDERFHRPLVNIANLFEEDSEVMFEPSELDDGLIMEFSWKEENGMVEASGHIDGSDITSRFSRNVPESLNDKERWKQIKNTVLSVYLHLLQEHTGMTQKWGILTGIRPTKLLHKMLREGMSKEDAHAALKRDYLIHDEKINLMQEIVDRQLKAIPDLYDLQQEVSIYIGIPFCPTKCAYCTFLLTPLKDKLAEWERFCLVCIMKCKKWAHG
;
A
#
# COMPACT_ATOMS: atom_id res chain seq x y z
N MET A 1 20.37 1.23 -12.48
CA MET A 1 19.00 0.78 -12.73
C MET A 1 18.95 -0.70 -12.43
N MET A 2 18.25 -1.10 -11.37
CA MET A 2 18.11 -2.51 -10.99
C MET A 2 17.25 -3.24 -12.03
N ARG A 3 17.81 -4.28 -12.65
CA ARG A 3 17.10 -5.15 -13.60
C ARG A 3 16.94 -6.53 -12.97
N ILE A 4 15.71 -7.04 -12.95
CA ILE A 4 15.38 -8.30 -12.29
C ILE A 4 14.61 -9.19 -13.26
N LEU A 5 15.13 -10.40 -13.51
CA LEU A 5 14.42 -11.45 -14.22
C LEU A 5 13.77 -12.41 -13.22
N ILE A 6 12.45 -12.57 -13.32
CA ILE A 6 11.64 -13.44 -12.48
C ILE A 6 11.37 -14.74 -13.24
N LYS A 7 11.78 -15.88 -12.66
CA LYS A 7 11.47 -17.22 -13.17
C LYS A 7 10.48 -17.94 -12.25
N GLY A 8 9.67 -18.82 -12.82
CA GLY A 8 8.72 -19.66 -12.07
C GLY A 8 7.45 -18.95 -11.57
N LEU A 9 7.24 -17.67 -11.94
CA LEU A 9 5.96 -16.98 -11.84
C LEU A 9 5.47 -16.66 -13.25
N SER A 10 4.28 -17.11 -13.63
CA SER A 10 3.70 -16.87 -14.97
C SER A 10 2.50 -15.93 -14.97
N ASP A 11 2.00 -15.56 -13.79
CA ASP A 11 0.80 -14.74 -13.66
C ASP A 11 1.13 -13.24 -13.72
N GLU A 12 0.65 -12.56 -14.77
CA GLU A 12 0.88 -11.13 -15.01
C GLU A 12 0.42 -10.23 -13.86
N ARG A 13 -0.51 -10.69 -13.01
CA ARG A 13 -0.98 -9.94 -11.84
C ARG A 13 0.13 -9.69 -10.81
N PHE A 14 1.25 -10.41 -10.89
CA PHE A 14 2.45 -10.17 -10.08
C PHE A 14 3.30 -9.01 -10.58
N HIS A 15 3.28 -8.70 -11.87
CA HIS A 15 4.22 -7.77 -12.48
C HIS A 15 4.19 -6.40 -11.79
N ARG A 16 3.03 -5.76 -11.71
CA ARG A 16 2.90 -4.42 -11.11
C ARG A 16 3.31 -4.39 -9.62
N PRO A 17 2.86 -5.33 -8.76
CA PRO A 17 3.35 -5.42 -7.39
C PRO A 17 4.87 -5.62 -7.25
N LEU A 18 5.49 -6.48 -8.07
CA LEU A 18 6.93 -6.72 -8.02
C LEU A 18 7.73 -5.47 -8.42
N VAL A 19 7.32 -4.79 -9.50
CA VAL A 19 7.93 -3.50 -9.90
C VAL A 19 7.82 -2.46 -8.78
N ASN A 20 6.64 -2.35 -8.16
CA ASN A 20 6.45 -1.38 -7.08
C ASN A 20 7.36 -1.66 -5.88
N ILE A 21 7.60 -2.93 -5.53
CA ILE A 21 8.51 -3.30 -4.44
C ILE A 21 9.96 -3.05 -4.85
N ALA A 22 10.35 -3.41 -6.08
CA ALA A 22 11.70 -3.15 -6.61
C ALA A 22 12.05 -1.66 -6.52
N ASN A 23 11.10 -0.80 -6.88
CA ASN A 23 11.23 0.66 -6.81
C ASN A 23 11.41 1.21 -5.39
N LEU A 24 11.21 0.42 -4.34
CA LEU A 24 11.54 0.82 -2.95
C LEU A 24 13.03 0.71 -2.65
N PHE A 25 13.78 -0.07 -3.43
CA PHE A 25 15.23 -0.31 -3.25
C PHE A 25 16.06 0.51 -4.23
N GLU A 26 15.60 0.62 -5.48
CA GLU A 26 16.23 1.48 -6.49
C GLU A 26 15.16 2.11 -7.39
N GLU A 27 15.21 3.43 -7.60
CA GLU A 27 14.26 4.13 -8.47
C GLU A 27 14.35 3.61 -9.92
N ASP A 28 13.20 3.57 -10.60
CA ASP A 28 13.04 3.12 -12.00
C ASP A 28 13.57 1.70 -12.28
N SER A 29 13.35 0.77 -11.36
CA SER A 29 13.68 -0.65 -11.53
C SER A 29 12.90 -1.31 -12.67
N GLU A 30 13.55 -2.21 -13.42
CA GLU A 30 12.95 -3.01 -14.48
C GLU A 30 12.76 -4.45 -14.00
N VAL A 31 11.53 -4.97 -14.07
CA VAL A 31 11.21 -6.37 -13.72
C VAL A 31 10.67 -7.08 -14.97
N MET A 32 11.31 -8.18 -15.34
CA MET A 32 10.99 -9.01 -16.51
C MET A 32 10.62 -10.43 -16.07
N PHE A 33 9.92 -11.15 -16.94
CA PHE A 33 9.47 -12.53 -16.72
C PHE A 33 9.91 -13.41 -17.89
N GLU A 34 9.94 -14.73 -17.69
CA GLU A 34 10.18 -15.68 -18.77
C GLU A 34 9.17 -15.49 -19.93
N PRO A 35 9.61 -15.58 -21.21
CA PRO A 35 10.91 -16.08 -21.68
C PRO A 35 11.97 -14.98 -21.92
N SER A 36 11.88 -13.80 -21.29
CA SER A 36 12.92 -12.78 -21.45
C SER A 36 14.29 -13.25 -20.96
N GLU A 37 15.35 -12.87 -21.67
CA GLU A 37 16.73 -13.12 -21.26
C GLU A 37 17.36 -11.84 -20.70
N LEU A 38 18.23 -12.00 -19.71
CA LEU A 38 18.92 -10.90 -19.03
C LEU A 38 20.42 -11.19 -19.04
N ASP A 39 21.18 -10.33 -19.71
CA ASP A 39 22.65 -10.44 -19.79
C ASP A 39 23.35 -9.90 -18.52
N ASP A 40 22.76 -8.91 -17.86
CA ASP A 40 23.29 -8.27 -16.65
C ASP A 40 22.14 -7.82 -15.72
N GLY A 41 22.17 -8.29 -14.48
CA GLY A 41 21.21 -8.01 -13.42
C GLY A 41 20.89 -9.23 -12.55
N LEU A 42 19.79 -9.16 -11.80
CA LEU A 42 19.41 -10.19 -10.83
C LEU A 42 18.45 -11.20 -11.44
N ILE A 43 18.77 -12.49 -11.30
CA ILE A 43 17.85 -13.58 -11.65
C ILE A 43 17.28 -14.12 -10.34
N MET A 44 15.96 -14.08 -10.20
CA MET A 44 15.26 -14.61 -9.04
C MET A 44 14.30 -15.71 -9.47
N GLU A 45 14.45 -16.89 -8.88
CA GLU A 45 13.60 -18.03 -9.17
C GLU A 45 12.62 -18.26 -8.03
N PHE A 46 11.35 -18.45 -8.39
CA PHE A 46 10.26 -18.64 -7.45
C PHE A 46 9.57 -19.97 -7.67
N SER A 47 9.05 -20.52 -6.57
CA SER A 47 8.10 -21.62 -6.59
C SER A 47 7.04 -21.36 -5.53
N TRP A 48 5.79 -21.65 -5.84
CA TRP A 48 4.72 -21.62 -4.85
C TRP A 48 3.72 -22.74 -5.10
N LYS A 49 3.10 -23.19 -4.02
CA LYS A 49 2.07 -24.22 -4.04
C LYS A 49 1.00 -23.93 -3.00
N GLU A 50 -0.19 -24.44 -3.22
CA GLU A 50 -1.28 -24.39 -2.26
C GLU A 50 -1.79 -25.81 -2.00
N GLU A 51 -1.65 -26.27 -0.76
CA GLU A 51 -2.03 -27.61 -0.32
C GLU A 51 -2.68 -27.53 1.08
N ASN A 52 -3.77 -28.27 1.29
CA ASN A 52 -4.44 -28.38 2.60
C ASN A 52 -4.80 -27.04 3.27
N GLY A 53 -5.26 -26.06 2.49
CA GLY A 53 -5.62 -24.73 3.01
C GLY A 53 -4.41 -23.92 3.48
N MET A 54 -3.21 -24.21 2.96
CA MET A 54 -2.00 -23.46 3.21
C MET A 54 -1.32 -23.13 1.88
N VAL A 55 -0.88 -21.88 1.72
CA VAL A 55 0.00 -21.48 0.62
C VAL A 55 1.44 -21.43 1.13
N GLU A 56 2.35 -22.04 0.38
CA GLU A 56 3.79 -21.91 0.59
C GLU A 56 4.42 -21.29 -0.64
N ALA A 57 5.29 -20.30 -0.45
CA ALA A 57 6.15 -19.76 -1.49
C ALA A 57 7.60 -19.80 -1.04
N SER A 58 8.49 -20.06 -1.98
CA SER A 58 9.93 -20.00 -1.80
C SER A 58 10.58 -19.33 -2.99
N GLY A 59 11.76 -18.76 -2.79
CA GLY A 59 12.57 -18.25 -3.87
C GLY A 59 14.03 -18.11 -3.48
N HIS A 60 14.87 -17.93 -4.49
CA HIS A 60 16.30 -17.73 -4.33
C HIS A 60 16.83 -16.77 -5.41
N ILE A 61 17.99 -16.19 -5.16
CA ILE A 61 18.71 -15.36 -6.13
C ILE A 61 19.82 -16.20 -6.74
N ASP A 62 19.78 -16.40 -8.06
CA ASP A 62 20.78 -17.15 -8.80
C ASP A 62 22.19 -16.53 -8.61
N GLY A 63 23.20 -17.37 -8.49
CA GLY A 63 24.57 -16.94 -8.18
C GLY A 63 24.81 -16.46 -6.74
N SER A 64 23.87 -16.68 -5.80
CA SER A 64 24.06 -16.35 -4.38
C SER A 64 23.47 -17.41 -3.44
N ASP A 65 23.87 -17.39 -2.16
CA ASP A 65 23.30 -18.24 -1.11
C ASP A 65 21.98 -17.68 -0.51
N ILE A 66 21.43 -16.61 -1.08
CA ILE A 66 20.25 -15.92 -0.56
C ILE A 66 18.99 -16.69 -0.96
N THR A 67 18.30 -17.21 0.05
CA THR A 67 17.03 -17.94 -0.11
C THR A 67 15.97 -17.40 0.85
N SER A 68 14.71 -17.62 0.52
CA SER A 68 13.59 -17.16 1.35
C SER A 68 12.38 -18.06 1.19
N ARG A 69 11.63 -18.25 2.28
CA ARG A 69 10.41 -19.08 2.32
C ARG A 69 9.38 -18.49 3.26
N PHE A 70 8.13 -18.43 2.80
CA PHE A 70 6.99 -17.98 3.58
C PHE A 70 5.80 -18.92 3.39
N SER A 71 4.99 -19.06 4.43
CA SER A 71 3.73 -19.79 4.36
C SER A 71 2.61 -19.02 5.05
N ARG A 72 1.38 -19.19 4.55
CA ARG A 72 0.18 -18.58 5.13
C ARG A 72 -1.02 -19.52 5.03
N ASN A 73 -1.89 -19.44 6.03
CA ASN A 73 -3.16 -20.15 6.00
C ASN A 73 -4.13 -19.48 5.02
N VAL A 74 -4.82 -20.32 4.25
CA VAL A 74 -5.84 -19.98 3.27
C VAL A 74 -7.06 -20.85 3.56
N PRO A 75 -7.94 -20.42 4.49
CA PRO A 75 -9.17 -21.16 4.79
C PRO A 75 -10.03 -21.35 3.53
N GLU A 76 -10.67 -22.52 3.40
CA GLU A 76 -11.57 -22.83 2.28
C GLU A 76 -12.79 -21.88 2.19
N SER A 77 -13.12 -21.21 3.30
CA SER A 77 -14.21 -20.24 3.36
C SER A 77 -13.91 -18.91 2.66
N LEU A 78 -12.67 -18.68 2.23
CA LEU A 78 -12.30 -17.44 1.54
C LEU A 78 -12.83 -17.41 0.11
N ASN A 79 -13.31 -16.25 -0.33
CA ASN A 79 -13.63 -16.06 -1.75
C ASN A 79 -12.35 -15.97 -2.59
N ASP A 80 -12.48 -16.13 -3.91
CA ASP A 80 -11.35 -16.13 -4.86
C ASP A 80 -10.45 -14.90 -4.74
N LYS A 81 -11.03 -13.73 -4.43
CA LYS A 81 -10.29 -12.48 -4.29
C LYS A 81 -9.42 -12.47 -3.03
N GLU A 82 -9.94 -12.98 -1.91
CA GLU A 82 -9.22 -13.11 -0.65
C GLU A 82 -8.16 -14.20 -0.72
N ARG A 83 -8.48 -15.32 -1.36
CA ARG A 83 -7.54 -16.41 -1.65
C ARG A 83 -6.36 -15.91 -2.48
N TRP A 84 -6.64 -15.22 -3.58
CA TRP A 84 -5.61 -14.58 -4.40
C TRP A 84 -4.75 -13.59 -3.61
N LYS A 85 -5.38 -12.79 -2.75
CA LYS A 85 -4.65 -11.84 -1.89
C LYS A 85 -3.63 -12.56 -1.00
N GLN A 86 -3.99 -13.71 -0.41
CA GLN A 86 -3.07 -14.50 0.42
C GLN A 86 -1.91 -15.09 -0.38
N ILE A 87 -2.19 -15.69 -1.54
CA ILE A 87 -1.16 -16.22 -2.44
C ILE A 87 -0.20 -15.10 -2.82
N LYS A 88 -0.77 -13.99 -3.32
CA LYS A 88 0.01 -12.84 -3.78
C LYS A 88 0.91 -12.30 -2.66
N ASN A 89 0.34 -12.04 -1.48
CA ASN A 89 1.13 -11.51 -0.37
C ASN A 89 2.25 -12.48 0.04
N THR A 90 2.08 -13.79 -0.12
CA THR A 90 3.08 -14.81 0.27
C THR A 90 4.27 -14.79 -0.67
N VAL A 91 4.02 -14.73 -1.98
CA VAL A 91 5.07 -14.51 -2.99
C VAL A 91 5.78 -13.17 -2.79
N LEU A 92 5.03 -12.08 -2.55
CA LEU A 92 5.64 -10.77 -2.30
C LEU A 92 6.49 -10.73 -1.03
N SER A 93 6.17 -11.54 -0.02
CA SER A 93 6.96 -11.64 1.21
C SER A 93 8.32 -12.29 0.95
N VAL A 94 8.35 -13.35 0.12
CA VAL A 94 9.60 -13.96 -0.36
C VAL A 94 10.41 -12.92 -1.12
N TYR A 95 9.81 -12.28 -2.12
CA TYR A 95 10.50 -11.30 -2.96
C TYR A 95 11.09 -10.13 -2.17
N LEU A 96 10.30 -9.56 -1.26
CA LEU A 96 10.76 -8.49 -0.38
C LEU A 96 11.98 -8.94 0.43
N HIS A 97 11.89 -10.11 1.06
CA HIS A 97 12.99 -10.64 1.87
C HIS A 97 14.27 -10.86 1.04
N LEU A 98 14.15 -11.43 -0.17
CA LEU A 98 15.30 -11.61 -1.07
C LEU A 98 15.98 -10.28 -1.39
N LEU A 99 15.21 -9.23 -1.70
CA LEU A 99 15.74 -7.90 -1.95
C LEU A 99 16.35 -7.25 -0.70
N GLN A 100 15.74 -7.42 0.47
CA GLN A 100 16.29 -6.90 1.73
C GLN A 100 17.64 -7.54 2.06
N GLU A 101 17.78 -8.85 1.91
CA GLU A 101 19.03 -9.56 2.13
C GLU A 101 20.09 -9.18 1.08
N HIS A 102 19.69 -9.03 -0.19
CA HIS A 102 20.61 -8.66 -1.26
C HIS A 102 21.17 -7.24 -1.13
N THR A 103 20.32 -6.29 -0.73
CA THR A 103 20.68 -4.86 -0.66
C THR A 103 21.14 -4.40 0.72
N GLY A 104 20.85 -5.17 1.78
CA GLY A 104 21.02 -4.77 3.18
C GLY A 104 20.03 -3.68 3.64
N MET A 105 19.07 -3.27 2.80
CA MET A 105 18.08 -2.25 3.14
C MET A 105 16.84 -2.90 3.76
N THR A 106 16.35 -2.37 4.88
CA THR A 106 15.13 -2.87 5.54
C THR A 106 13.91 -2.01 5.20
N GLN A 107 12.87 -2.61 4.61
CA GLN A 107 11.62 -1.92 4.28
C GLN A 107 10.60 -2.01 5.42
N LYS A 108 10.52 -0.96 6.24
CA LYS A 108 9.65 -0.91 7.43
C LYS A 108 8.15 -1.02 7.13
N TRP A 109 7.72 -0.73 5.90
CA TRP A 109 6.34 -0.86 5.44
C TRP A 109 6.01 -2.25 4.88
N GLY A 110 7.00 -3.16 4.87
CA GLY A 110 6.84 -4.51 4.36
C GLY A 110 6.43 -4.53 2.89
N ILE A 111 5.43 -5.34 2.54
CA ILE A 111 4.94 -5.50 1.16
C ILE A 111 3.87 -4.48 0.76
N LEU A 112 3.56 -3.48 1.61
CA LEU A 112 2.58 -2.45 1.27
C LEU A 112 3.15 -1.45 0.25
N THR A 113 2.64 -1.52 -0.97
CA THR A 113 2.94 -0.55 -2.03
C THR A 113 1.68 0.17 -2.51
N GLY A 114 1.74 1.49 -2.71
CA GLY A 114 0.72 2.25 -3.46
C GLY A 114 -0.67 2.37 -2.81
N ILE A 115 -0.82 2.01 -1.53
CA ILE A 115 -2.08 2.14 -0.77
C ILE A 115 -1.89 3.19 0.32
N ARG A 116 -2.90 4.03 0.57
CA ARG A 116 -3.01 4.83 1.81
C ARG A 116 -3.05 3.86 3.00
N PRO A 117 -1.94 3.67 3.75
CA PRO A 117 -1.81 2.54 4.66
C PRO A 117 -2.85 2.60 5.78
N THR A 118 -3.22 3.82 6.20
CA THR A 118 -4.24 4.03 7.24
C THR A 118 -5.63 3.53 6.85
N LYS A 119 -5.95 3.47 5.54
CA LYS A 119 -7.25 2.94 5.07
C LYS A 119 -7.38 1.45 5.37
N LEU A 120 -6.28 0.70 5.31
CA LEU A 120 -6.27 -0.73 5.61
C LEU A 120 -6.57 -0.97 7.09
N LEU A 121 -5.84 -0.29 7.98
CA LEU A 121 -6.08 -0.39 9.43
C LEU A 121 -7.48 0.06 9.80
N HIS A 122 -7.93 1.21 9.29
CA HIS A 122 -9.28 1.72 9.53
C HIS A 122 -10.35 0.70 9.12
N LYS A 123 -10.19 0.06 7.95
CA LYS A 123 -11.12 -0.97 7.48
C LYS A 123 -11.20 -2.14 8.47
N MET A 124 -10.06 -2.66 8.94
CA MET A 124 -10.01 -3.80 9.86
C MET A 124 -10.72 -3.50 11.19
N LEU A 125 -10.47 -2.30 11.75
CA LEU A 125 -11.12 -1.87 12.99
C LEU A 125 -12.64 -1.76 12.83
N ARG A 126 -13.14 -1.28 11.68
CA ARG A 126 -14.59 -1.20 11.43
C ARG A 126 -15.26 -2.53 11.19
N GLU A 127 -14.53 -3.51 10.67
CA GLU A 127 -15.01 -4.89 10.55
C GLU A 127 -15.09 -5.59 11.92
N GLY A 128 -14.85 -4.86 13.03
CA GLY A 128 -14.98 -5.35 14.40
C GLY A 128 -13.70 -5.99 14.94
N MET A 129 -12.60 -5.96 14.19
CA MET A 129 -11.32 -6.49 14.65
C MET A 129 -10.78 -5.63 15.80
N SER A 130 -10.28 -6.30 16.85
CA SER A 130 -9.59 -5.59 17.93
C SER A 130 -8.34 -4.90 17.40
N LYS A 131 -7.88 -3.87 18.11
CA LYS A 131 -6.66 -3.16 17.74
C LYS A 131 -5.46 -4.11 17.72
N GLU A 132 -5.37 -4.96 18.72
CA GLU A 132 -4.29 -5.92 18.91
C GLU A 132 -4.26 -6.94 17.76
N ASP A 133 -5.42 -7.48 17.39
CA ASP A 133 -5.54 -8.42 16.27
C ASP A 133 -5.23 -7.75 14.93
N ALA A 134 -5.67 -6.50 14.74
CA ALA A 134 -5.38 -5.74 13.53
C ALA A 134 -3.88 -5.46 13.40
N HIS A 135 -3.20 -5.10 14.50
CA HIS A 135 -1.76 -4.89 14.54
C HIS A 135 -1.01 -6.20 14.25
N ALA A 136 -1.40 -7.30 14.88
CA ALA A 136 -0.82 -8.62 14.64
C ALA A 136 -0.99 -9.07 13.18
N ALA A 137 -2.16 -8.86 12.60
CA ALA A 137 -2.43 -9.18 11.20
C ALA A 137 -1.61 -8.30 10.24
N LEU A 138 -1.47 -7.00 10.50
CA LEU A 138 -0.61 -6.11 9.71
C LEU A 138 0.86 -6.55 9.74
N LYS A 139 1.36 -6.95 10.91
CA LYS A 139 2.73 -7.46 11.06
C LYS A 139 2.94 -8.77 10.31
N ARG A 140 2.02 -9.73 10.47
CA ARG A 140 2.12 -11.07 9.86
C ARG A 140 1.88 -11.07 8.34
N ASP A 141 0.82 -10.42 7.90
CA ASP A 141 0.32 -10.55 6.52
C ASP A 141 0.96 -9.55 5.56
N TYR A 142 1.54 -8.48 6.11
CA TYR A 142 2.14 -7.41 5.33
C TYR A 142 3.57 -7.08 5.72
N LEU A 143 4.14 -7.72 6.76
CA LEU A 143 5.52 -7.49 7.23
C LEU A 143 5.79 -6.05 7.67
N ILE A 144 4.77 -5.36 8.18
CA ILE A 144 4.90 -3.98 8.64
C ILE A 144 5.54 -3.98 10.03
N HIS A 145 6.54 -3.12 10.23
CA HIS A 145 7.19 -2.97 11.53
C HIS A 145 6.29 -2.25 12.54
N ASP A 146 6.45 -2.58 13.83
CA ASP A 146 5.62 -2.04 14.92
C ASP A 146 5.62 -0.50 14.95
N GLU A 147 6.77 0.14 14.66
CA GLU A 147 6.88 1.61 14.55
C GLU A 147 5.88 2.20 13.54
N LYS A 148 5.72 1.55 12.38
CA LYS A 148 4.82 2.02 11.32
C LYS A 148 3.37 1.68 11.62
N ILE A 149 3.10 0.54 12.24
CA ILE A 149 1.76 0.17 12.72
C ILE A 149 1.28 1.18 13.77
N ASN A 150 2.13 1.55 14.72
CA ASN A 150 1.82 2.55 15.74
C ASN A 150 1.55 3.92 15.13
N LEU A 151 2.36 4.35 14.16
CA LEU A 151 2.12 5.59 13.41
C LEU A 151 0.77 5.55 12.68
N MET A 152 0.43 4.43 12.04
CA MET A 152 -0.87 4.27 11.38
C MET A 152 -2.03 4.40 12.37
N GLN A 153 -1.92 3.77 13.55
CA GLN A 153 -2.92 3.88 14.60
C GLN A 153 -3.11 5.33 15.05
N GLU A 154 -2.01 6.03 15.32
CA GLU A 154 -2.03 7.41 15.79
C GLU A 154 -2.74 8.34 14.78
N ILE A 155 -2.54 8.10 13.49
CA ILE A 155 -3.21 8.84 12.41
C ILE A 155 -4.70 8.48 12.36
N VAL A 156 -5.07 7.20 12.47
CA VAL A 156 -6.47 6.76 12.48
C VAL A 156 -7.22 7.36 13.68
N ASP A 157 -6.65 7.29 14.88
CA ASP A 157 -7.25 7.83 16.10
C ASP A 157 -7.47 9.34 16.00
N ARG A 158 -6.53 10.08 15.42
CA ARG A 158 -6.68 11.51 15.15
C ARG A 158 -7.77 11.81 14.12
N GLN A 159 -7.84 11.02 13.05
CA GLN A 159 -8.85 11.19 12.00
C GLN A 159 -10.26 11.01 12.57
N LEU A 160 -10.47 9.95 13.36
CA LEU A 160 -11.76 9.66 14.00
C LEU A 160 -12.18 10.69 15.05
N LYS A 161 -11.22 11.35 15.71
CA LYS A 161 -11.51 12.47 16.64
C LYS A 161 -11.93 13.74 15.92
N ALA A 162 -11.35 14.02 14.75
CA ALA A 162 -11.55 15.28 14.04
C ALA A 162 -12.72 15.24 13.06
N ILE A 163 -12.98 14.09 12.46
CA ILE A 163 -14.02 13.88 11.46
C ILE A 163 -14.83 12.67 11.90
N PRO A 164 -16.13 12.84 12.23
CA PRO A 164 -17.00 11.68 12.47
C PRO A 164 -16.94 10.76 11.26
N ASP A 165 -17.03 9.44 11.45
CA ASP A 165 -16.81 8.49 10.35
C ASP A 165 -17.76 8.82 9.19
N LEU A 166 -17.17 9.27 8.08
CA LEU A 166 -17.89 9.75 6.89
C LEU A 166 -18.84 8.69 6.30
N TYR A 167 -18.67 7.43 6.70
CA TYR A 167 -19.47 6.31 6.24
C TYR A 167 -20.80 6.16 6.97
N ASP A 168 -20.99 6.82 8.11
CA ASP A 168 -22.28 6.87 8.81
C ASP A 168 -23.17 8.04 8.33
N LEU A 169 -22.65 8.86 7.41
CA LEU A 169 -23.34 10.04 6.89
C LEU A 169 -24.31 9.63 5.76
N GLN A 170 -25.59 9.44 6.09
CA GLN A 170 -26.63 9.13 5.10
C GLN A 170 -27.27 10.37 4.44
N GLN A 171 -27.13 11.56 5.04
CA GLN A 171 -27.75 12.80 4.56
C GLN A 171 -26.79 14.01 4.59
N GLU A 172 -25.54 13.83 4.16
CA GLU A 172 -24.58 14.93 4.09
C GLU A 172 -23.95 15.10 2.71
N VAL A 173 -23.50 16.32 2.43
CA VAL A 173 -22.80 16.70 1.21
C VAL A 173 -21.32 16.89 1.51
N SER A 174 -20.47 16.12 0.85
CA SER A 174 -19.01 16.31 0.94
C SER A 174 -18.59 17.48 0.06
N ILE A 175 -18.26 18.62 0.67
CA ILE A 175 -17.69 19.77 -0.05
C ILE A 175 -16.18 19.59 -0.11
N TYR A 176 -15.66 19.29 -1.30
CA TYR A 176 -14.22 19.33 -1.54
C TYR A 176 -13.76 20.78 -1.73
N ILE A 177 -12.98 21.29 -0.79
CA ILE A 177 -12.32 22.59 -0.90
C ILE A 177 -10.84 22.34 -1.15
N GLY A 178 -10.39 22.59 -2.38
CA GLY A 178 -8.98 22.51 -2.72
C GLY A 178 -8.24 23.68 -2.09
N ILE A 179 -7.51 23.45 -0.99
CA ILE A 179 -6.65 24.46 -0.37
C ILE A 179 -5.20 24.20 -0.82
N PRO A 180 -4.62 25.05 -1.68
CA PRO A 180 -3.26 24.85 -2.19
C PRO A 180 -2.23 25.24 -1.13
N PHE A 181 -1.97 24.34 -0.18
CA PHE A 181 -0.99 24.57 0.90
C PHE A 181 0.48 24.43 0.46
N CYS A 182 0.75 24.09 -0.80
CA CYS A 182 2.11 23.86 -1.26
C CYS A 182 2.80 25.19 -1.59
N PRO A 183 3.94 25.54 -0.93
CA PRO A 183 4.66 26.77 -1.21
C PRO A 183 5.34 26.76 -2.59
N THR A 184 5.54 25.58 -3.18
CA THR A 184 6.27 25.37 -4.44
C THR A 184 5.47 24.47 -5.38
N LYS A 185 5.57 24.72 -6.69
CA LYS A 185 4.97 23.85 -7.71
C LYS A 185 5.97 22.79 -8.16
N CYS A 186 5.67 21.51 -7.92
CA CYS A 186 6.44 20.42 -8.51
C CYS A 186 6.21 20.37 -10.03
N ALA A 187 7.21 19.95 -10.80
CA ALA A 187 7.13 19.88 -12.27
C ALA A 187 5.97 19.00 -12.79
N TYR A 188 5.56 18.00 -12.01
CA TYR A 188 4.46 17.08 -12.33
C TYR A 188 3.12 17.47 -11.69
N CYS A 189 3.05 18.59 -10.98
CA CYS A 189 1.85 18.97 -10.23
C CYS A 189 0.81 19.63 -11.16
N THR A 190 -0.31 18.94 -11.36
CA THR A 190 -1.51 19.43 -12.07
C THR A 190 -2.46 20.23 -11.18
N PHE A 191 -2.24 20.26 -9.86
CA PHE A 191 -3.01 21.14 -8.97
C PHE A 191 -2.60 22.60 -9.18
N LEU A 192 -3.59 23.46 -9.42
CA LEU A 192 -3.42 24.90 -9.52
C LEU A 192 -2.99 25.44 -8.15
N LEU A 193 -1.77 25.97 -8.06
CA LEU A 193 -1.24 26.59 -6.84
C LEU A 193 -1.30 28.11 -6.96
N THR A 194 -1.85 28.77 -5.94
CA THR A 194 -1.71 30.22 -5.74
C THR A 194 -1.00 30.42 -4.40
N PRO A 195 0.09 31.20 -4.31
CA PRO A 195 0.82 31.40 -3.06
C PRO A 195 -0.08 31.96 -1.95
N LEU A 196 0.03 31.39 -0.75
CA LEU A 196 -0.89 31.64 0.38
C LEU A 196 -0.79 33.07 1.00
N LYS A 197 0.22 33.86 0.63
CA LYS A 197 0.71 34.97 1.45
C LYS A 197 -0.30 36.10 1.71
N ASP A 198 -1.30 36.31 0.85
CA ASP A 198 -2.14 37.53 0.92
C ASP A 198 -3.66 37.30 0.96
N LYS A 199 -4.15 36.05 1.10
CA LYS A 199 -5.60 35.76 0.89
C LYS A 199 -6.34 35.05 2.03
N LEU A 200 -5.72 34.83 3.20
CA LEU A 200 -6.35 34.11 4.33
C LEU A 200 -7.78 34.62 4.67
N ALA A 201 -7.99 35.93 4.74
CA ALA A 201 -9.30 36.53 5.02
C ALA A 201 -10.32 36.40 3.86
N GLU A 202 -9.87 36.21 2.62
CA GLU A 202 -10.74 35.91 1.48
C GLU A 202 -11.16 34.44 1.49
N TRP A 203 -10.29 33.53 1.94
CA TRP A 203 -10.58 32.11 2.06
C TRP A 203 -11.60 31.81 3.16
N GLU A 204 -11.51 32.45 4.33
CA GLU A 204 -12.55 32.31 5.37
C GLU A 204 -13.94 32.66 4.83
N ARG A 205 -14.04 33.77 4.07
CA ARG A 205 -15.28 34.18 3.41
C ARG A 205 -15.70 33.19 2.33
N PHE A 206 -14.77 32.68 1.52
CA PHE A 206 -15.06 31.69 0.49
C PHE A 206 -15.60 30.38 1.09
N CYS A 207 -14.95 29.85 2.12
CA CYS A 207 -15.39 28.66 2.85
C CYS A 207 -16.78 28.89 3.48
N LEU A 208 -17.01 30.04 4.14
CA LEU A 208 -18.32 30.40 4.69
C LEU A 208 -19.41 30.45 3.60
N VAL A 209 -19.12 31.05 2.43
CA VAL A 209 -20.06 31.12 1.31
C VAL A 209 -20.36 29.72 0.75
N CYS A 210 -19.35 28.86 0.59
CA CYS A 210 -19.53 27.48 0.15
C CYS A 210 -20.43 26.69 1.13
N ILE A 211 -20.17 26.80 2.43
CA ILE A 211 -20.98 26.16 3.47
C ILE A 211 -22.42 26.69 3.45
N MET A 212 -22.61 28.00 3.34
CA MET A 212 -23.94 28.63 3.27
C MET A 212 -24.74 28.21 2.02
N LYS A 213 -24.08 28.14 0.85
CA LYS A 213 -24.72 27.67 -0.38
C LYS A 213 -25.10 26.19 -0.28
N CYS A 214 -24.24 25.38 0.33
CA CYS A 214 -24.51 23.97 0.52
C CYS A 214 -25.68 23.74 1.49
N LYS A 215 -25.76 24.50 2.59
CA LYS A 215 -26.94 24.48 3.49
C LYS A 215 -28.24 24.85 2.79
N LYS A 216 -28.22 25.82 1.87
CA LYS A 216 -29.40 26.16 1.05
C LYS A 216 -29.81 25.02 0.10
N TRP A 217 -28.84 24.27 -0.42
CA TRP A 217 -29.10 23.14 -1.32
C TRP A 217 -29.63 21.90 -0.56
N ALA A 218 -29.16 21.67 0.68
CA ALA A 218 -29.58 20.52 1.49
C ALA A 218 -31.00 20.65 2.11
N HIS A 219 -31.59 21.85 2.10
CA HIS A 219 -32.93 22.13 2.63
C HIS A 219 -33.96 22.49 1.55
N GLY A 220 -33.65 22.24 0.28
CA GLY A 220 -34.52 22.49 -0.88
C GLY A 220 -35.01 21.20 -1.52
#